data_AF-A0A7W0VNV3-F1
#
_entry.id   AF-A0A7W0VNV3-F1
#
_cell.length_a   1.000
_cell.length_b   1.000
_cell.length_c   1.000
_cell.angle_alpha   90.00
_cell.angle_beta   90.00
_cell.angle_gamma   90.00
#
_symmetry.space_group_name_H-M   'P 1'
#
loop_
_entity.id
_entity.type
_entity.pdbx_description
1 polymer ?
#
loop_
_entity_poly.entity_id
_entity_poly.type
_entity_poly.pdbx_seq_one_letter_code
_entity_poly.pdbx_strand_id
1 'polypeptide(L)'
;MLNSAILGLAFLAVGLAAMFLMLHLWGYPYDKATRTSEAPRWAMLLHRVLGYAFAVLYVLLMWKMVPRLYEYQVEFPARTTAHIILGFTIGFLLLLKIAIVRFFRHFEEWMPVLGTAIMLCTVILLGLSLPFVLQERALAQNAPGGDAMSEQSRARVARLLPAAGMPASASAATLATEDALLSGRAVLLDNCVKCHDLRTILAKPRTPEGWWNTVERMSEKPALFAPLSEREMYEVTAYLVAITPDLQRSVKQRVQQDAAREAAVEQVIPAAAVPGHGSAAAGSGAPVEPVTPPVTVDLAKAKATYEAVCSQCHELSDVVAAPPKTTQDTRDMIERMIRENEAELTPEEITLCAAWLDATYVHKKKP
;
A
#
# COMPACT_ATOMS: atom_id res chain seq x y z
N MET A 1 -11.10 4.63 10.42
CA MET A 1 -9.66 4.66 10.74
C MET A 1 -9.25 5.79 11.71
N LEU A 2 -9.66 7.05 11.49
CA LEU A 2 -9.20 8.22 12.27
C LEU A 2 -9.43 8.12 13.80
N ASN A 3 -10.58 7.58 14.22
CA ASN A 3 -10.92 7.45 15.65
C ASN A 3 -10.01 6.48 16.42
N SER A 4 -9.46 5.44 15.78
CA SER A 4 -8.61 4.45 16.46
C SER A 4 -7.17 4.95 16.63
N ALA A 5 -6.66 5.72 15.67
CA ALA A 5 -5.33 6.32 15.77
C ALA A 5 -5.26 7.39 16.88
N ILE A 6 -6.30 8.22 17.01
CA ILE A 6 -6.42 9.21 18.08
C ILE A 6 -6.45 8.51 19.45
N LEU A 7 -7.23 7.43 19.59
CA LEU A 7 -7.27 6.65 20.83
C LEU A 7 -5.91 6.02 21.15
N GLY A 8 -5.18 5.52 20.16
CA GLY A 8 -3.82 5.00 20.35
C GLY A 8 -2.83 6.07 20.82
N LEU A 9 -2.84 7.26 20.22
CA LEU A 9 -2.00 8.39 20.63
C LEU A 9 -2.35 8.88 22.05
N ALA A 10 -3.64 8.99 22.36
CA ALA A 10 -4.10 9.33 23.70
C ALA A 10 -3.65 8.28 24.74
N PHE A 11 -3.72 7.00 24.39
CA PHE A 11 -3.26 5.89 25.23
C PHE A 11 -1.77 6.00 25.56
N LEU A 12 -0.93 6.34 24.59
CA LEU A 12 0.50 6.60 24.81
C LEU A 12 0.76 7.84 25.66
N ALA A 13 0.08 8.95 25.35
CA ALA A 13 0.28 10.20 26.08
C ALA A 13 -0.07 10.04 27.58
N VAL A 14 -1.22 9.42 27.86
CA VAL A 14 -1.64 9.11 29.24
C VAL A 14 -0.67 8.12 29.90
N GLY A 15 -0.24 7.09 29.16
CA GLY A 15 0.77 6.14 29.65
C GLY A 15 2.07 6.84 30.03
N LEU A 16 2.56 7.78 29.21
CA LEU A 16 3.84 8.47 29.41
C LEU A 16 3.76 9.38 30.63
N ALA A 17 2.67 10.13 30.75
CA ALA A 17 2.38 10.93 31.93
C ALA A 17 2.31 10.05 33.19
N ALA A 18 1.62 8.91 33.12
CA ALA A 18 1.48 8.00 34.26
C ALA A 18 2.82 7.37 34.67
N MET A 19 3.64 6.93 33.72
CA MET A 19 4.96 6.34 33.98
C MET A 19 5.93 7.38 34.53
N PHE A 20 6.01 8.57 33.92
CA PHE A 20 6.88 9.63 34.39
C PHE A 20 6.53 10.04 35.83
N LEU A 21 5.24 10.23 36.10
CA LEU A 21 4.77 10.56 37.44
C LEU A 21 5.06 9.42 38.43
N MET A 22 4.92 8.16 38.03
CA MET A 22 5.29 7.01 38.87
C MET A 22 6.79 7.03 39.23
N LEU A 23 7.66 7.26 38.25
CA LEU A 23 9.11 7.33 38.48
C LEU A 23 9.48 8.50 39.39
N HIS A 24 8.81 9.65 39.22
CA HIS A 24 8.99 10.80 40.09
C HIS A 24 8.53 10.50 41.53
N LEU A 25 7.35 9.88 41.69
CA LEU A 25 6.80 9.49 42.99
C LEU A 25 7.65 8.43 43.70
N TRP A 26 8.33 7.56 42.95
CA TRP A 26 9.20 6.53 43.51
C TRP A 26 10.48 7.11 44.16
N GLY A 27 10.85 8.35 43.83
CA GLY A 27 11.98 9.04 44.47
C GLY A 27 11.69 9.53 45.90
N TYR A 28 10.44 9.50 46.36
CA TYR A 28 10.07 9.94 47.71
C TYR A 28 10.27 8.82 48.74
N PRO A 29 10.70 9.15 49.97
CA PRO A 29 10.79 8.17 51.06
C PRO A 29 9.46 7.47 51.30
N TYR A 30 9.54 6.15 51.48
CA TYR A 30 8.39 5.30 51.80
C TYR A 30 8.62 4.61 53.14
N ASP A 31 7.78 4.92 54.12
CA ASP A 31 7.81 4.27 55.41
C ASP A 31 7.07 2.93 55.33
N LYS A 32 7.84 1.83 55.41
CA LYS A 32 7.31 0.46 55.34
C LYS A 32 6.46 0.08 56.56
N ALA A 33 6.68 0.72 57.71
CA ALA A 33 5.93 0.42 58.95
C ALA A 33 4.53 1.03 58.91
N THR A 34 4.43 2.30 58.48
CA THR A 34 3.13 2.99 58.38
C THR A 34 2.47 2.87 57.01
N ARG A 35 3.19 2.34 56.00
CA ARG A 35 2.78 2.27 54.58
C ARG A 35 2.39 3.63 54.03
N THR A 36 3.11 4.67 54.45
CA THR A 36 2.89 6.03 53.99
C THR A 36 4.08 6.52 53.18
N SER A 37 3.78 7.27 52.11
CA SER A 37 4.79 7.97 51.33
C SER A 37 4.74 9.46 51.70
N GLU A 38 5.90 10.10 51.73
CA GLU A 38 6.02 11.55 51.86
C GLU A 38 5.60 12.31 50.58
N ALA A 39 5.24 11.57 49.51
CA ALA A 39 4.85 12.17 48.24
C ALA A 39 3.61 13.08 48.36
N PRO A 40 3.55 14.18 47.58
CA PRO A 40 2.40 15.08 47.59
C PRO A 40 1.09 14.36 47.26
N ARG A 41 0.05 14.57 48.09
CA ARG A 41 -1.26 13.91 47.94
C ARG A 41 -1.90 14.17 46.57
N TRP A 42 -1.73 15.37 46.00
CA TRP A 42 -2.26 15.72 44.68
C TRP A 42 -1.60 14.89 43.58
N ALA A 43 -0.29 14.61 43.69
CA ALA A 43 0.47 13.84 42.71
C ALA A 43 0.10 12.35 42.77
N MET A 44 -0.11 11.81 43.97
CA MET A 44 -0.65 10.46 44.18
C MET A 44 -2.06 10.31 43.60
N LEU A 45 -2.92 11.32 43.77
CA LEU A 45 -4.27 11.33 43.21
C LEU A 45 -4.23 11.44 41.67
N LEU A 46 -3.38 12.30 41.13
CA LEU A 46 -3.16 12.44 39.70
C LEU A 46 -2.69 11.11 39.07
N HIS A 47 -1.72 10.42 39.69
CA HIS A 47 -1.26 9.12 39.21
C HIS A 47 -2.40 8.09 39.19
N ARG A 48 -3.27 8.10 40.21
CA ARG A 48 -4.44 7.22 40.25
C ARG A 48 -5.44 7.54 39.14
N VAL A 49 -5.74 8.82 38.90
CA VAL A 49 -6.62 9.26 37.80
C VAL A 49 -6.04 8.85 36.44
N LEU A 50 -4.75 9.09 36.22
CA LEU A 50 -4.07 8.67 34.99
C LEU A 50 -4.09 7.15 34.81
N GLY A 51 -3.93 6.38 35.89
CA GLY A 51 -4.04 4.93 35.87
C GLY A 51 -5.44 4.43 35.47
N TYR A 52 -6.51 5.04 36.00
CA TYR A 52 -7.87 4.73 35.59
C TYR A 52 -8.15 5.15 34.14
N ALA A 53 -7.69 6.34 33.73
CA ALA A 53 -7.81 6.79 32.34
C ALA A 53 -7.12 5.81 31.38
N PHE A 54 -5.92 5.35 31.72
CA PHE A 54 -5.19 4.34 30.95
C PHE A 54 -5.98 3.02 30.83
N ALA A 55 -6.52 2.53 31.93
CA ALA A 55 -7.33 1.30 31.93
C ALA A 55 -8.61 1.43 31.10
N VAL A 56 -9.31 2.56 31.21
CA VAL A 56 -10.51 2.85 30.40
C VAL A 56 -10.16 2.92 28.91
N LEU A 57 -9.09 3.63 28.55
CA LEU A 57 -8.62 3.69 27.16
C LEU A 57 -8.25 2.31 26.63
N TYR A 58 -7.56 1.49 27.43
CA TYR A 58 -7.24 0.10 27.06
C TYR A 58 -8.51 -0.71 26.79
N VAL A 59 -9.51 -0.64 27.67
CA VAL A 59 -10.79 -1.36 27.48
C VAL A 59 -11.51 -0.87 26.23
N LEU A 60 -11.56 0.44 25.97
CA LEU A 60 -12.15 0.99 24.76
C LEU A 60 -11.44 0.53 23.49
N LEU A 61 -10.11 0.45 23.51
CA LEU A 61 -9.31 -0.08 22.42
C LEU A 61 -9.59 -1.58 22.22
N MET A 62 -9.61 -2.38 23.28
CA MET A 62 -9.92 -3.81 23.21
C MET A 62 -11.35 -4.05 22.70
N TRP A 63 -12.33 -3.27 23.15
CA TRP A 63 -13.70 -3.35 22.67
C TRP A 63 -13.82 -3.15 21.16
N LYS A 64 -12.99 -2.27 20.58
CA LYS A 64 -12.97 -2.02 19.13
C LYS A 64 -12.12 -3.02 18.34
N MET A 65 -11.04 -3.52 18.94
CA MET A 65 -10.03 -4.31 18.22
C MET A 65 -10.24 -5.82 18.37
N VAL A 66 -10.76 -6.31 19.50
CA VAL A 66 -11.00 -7.74 19.72
C VAL A 66 -12.05 -8.31 18.77
N PRO A 67 -13.18 -7.64 18.49
CA PRO A 67 -14.15 -8.14 17.50
C PRO A 67 -13.53 -8.38 16.12
N ARG A 68 -12.54 -7.57 15.73
CA ARG A 68 -11.85 -7.75 14.44
C ARG A 68 -11.08 -9.07 14.34
N LEU A 69 -10.62 -9.66 15.45
CA LEU A 69 -9.93 -10.96 15.40
C LEU A 69 -10.84 -12.07 14.85
N TYR A 70 -12.15 -11.97 15.06
CA TYR A 70 -13.11 -12.94 14.54
C TYR A 70 -13.39 -12.76 13.04
N GLU A 71 -13.04 -11.61 12.47
CA GLU A 71 -13.15 -11.33 11.03
C GLU A 71 -11.97 -11.93 10.25
N TYR A 72 -10.85 -12.25 10.91
CA TYR A 72 -9.67 -12.86 10.29
C TYR A 72 -9.78 -14.39 10.29
N GLN A 73 -9.93 -14.98 9.10
CA GLN A 73 -10.01 -16.43 8.90
C GLN A 73 -8.79 -17.02 8.16
N VAL A 74 -7.73 -16.22 7.97
CA VAL A 74 -6.45 -16.62 7.37
C VAL A 74 -5.29 -16.35 8.34
N GLU A 75 -4.15 -17.00 8.13
CA GLU A 75 -2.96 -16.81 8.96
C GLU A 75 -2.57 -15.33 9.04
N PHE A 76 -2.37 -14.85 10.28
CA PHE A 76 -2.05 -13.45 10.52
C PHE A 76 -0.67 -13.10 9.96
N PRO A 77 -0.51 -11.96 9.27
CA PRO A 77 0.81 -11.42 8.96
C PRO A 77 1.63 -11.27 10.24
N ALA A 78 2.93 -11.55 10.20
CA ALA A 78 3.81 -11.55 11.38
C ALA A 78 3.69 -10.26 12.23
N ARG A 79 3.46 -9.11 11.59
CA ARG A 79 3.20 -7.84 12.27
C ARG A 79 1.91 -7.85 13.08
N THR A 80 0.81 -8.31 12.50
CA THR A 80 -0.49 -8.41 13.16
C THR A 80 -0.39 -9.36 14.34
N THR A 81 0.30 -10.48 14.17
CA THR A 81 0.62 -11.41 15.27
C THR A 81 1.39 -10.72 16.39
N ALA A 82 2.46 -9.98 16.08
CA ALA A 82 3.22 -9.23 17.07
C ALA A 82 2.37 -8.17 17.78
N HIS A 83 1.51 -7.46 17.05
CA HIS A 83 0.57 -6.48 17.62
C HIS A 83 -0.41 -7.15 18.59
N ILE A 84 -1.00 -8.29 18.20
CA ILE A 84 -1.92 -9.06 19.03
C ILE A 84 -1.23 -9.52 20.32
N ILE A 85 -0.04 -10.13 20.20
CA ILE A 85 0.75 -10.60 21.34
C ILE A 85 1.05 -9.46 22.31
N LEU A 86 1.49 -8.30 21.82
CA LEU A 86 1.77 -7.13 22.65
C LEU A 86 0.49 -6.59 23.31
N GLY A 87 -0.61 -6.50 22.58
CA GLY A 87 -1.90 -6.03 23.10
C GLY A 87 -2.43 -6.91 24.24
N PHE A 88 -2.35 -8.23 24.08
CA PHE A 88 -2.71 -9.18 25.14
C PHE A 88 -1.73 -9.15 26.31
N THR A 89 -0.43 -9.01 26.04
CA THR A 89 0.61 -8.89 27.09
C THR A 89 0.35 -7.67 27.97
N ILE A 90 0.00 -6.51 27.38
CA ILE A 90 -0.38 -5.31 28.13
C ILE A 90 -1.59 -5.60 29.04
N GLY A 91 -2.62 -6.26 28.52
CA GLY A 91 -3.80 -6.64 29.29
C GLY A 91 -3.49 -7.55 30.47
N PHE A 92 -2.69 -8.59 30.23
CA PHE A 92 -2.22 -9.50 31.26
C PHE A 92 -1.42 -8.77 32.35
N LEU A 93 -0.47 -7.92 31.97
CA LEU A 93 0.33 -7.14 32.92
C LEU A 93 -0.53 -6.13 33.71
N LEU A 94 -1.55 -5.54 33.09
CA LEU A 94 -2.51 -4.66 33.77
C LEU A 94 -3.34 -5.43 34.82
N LEU A 95 -3.85 -6.61 34.48
CA LEU A 95 -4.58 -7.46 35.41
C LEU A 95 -3.69 -7.90 36.57
N LEU A 96 -2.45 -8.29 36.29
CA LEU A 96 -1.46 -8.65 37.30
C LEU A 96 -1.16 -7.46 38.24
N LYS A 97 -0.96 -6.27 37.68
CA LYS A 97 -0.76 -5.04 38.46
C LYS A 97 -1.95 -4.75 39.39
N ILE A 98 -3.18 -4.89 38.89
CA ILE A 98 -4.41 -4.72 39.70
C ILE A 98 -4.49 -5.78 40.80
N ALA A 99 -4.18 -7.05 40.48
CA ALA A 99 -4.19 -8.14 41.44
C ALA A 99 -3.16 -7.95 42.55
N ILE A 100 -1.94 -7.48 42.23
CA ILE A 100 -0.90 -7.18 43.22
C ILE A 100 -1.37 -6.09 44.19
N VAL A 101 -1.91 -4.98 43.68
CA VAL A 101 -2.38 -3.88 44.54
C VAL A 101 -3.58 -4.30 45.41
N ARG A 102 -4.45 -5.17 44.89
CA ARG A 102 -5.70 -5.51 45.57
C ARG A 102 -5.62 -6.70 46.52
N PHE A 103 -4.82 -7.70 46.19
CA PHE A 103 -4.75 -8.99 46.90
C PHE A 103 -3.32 -9.32 47.37
N PHE A 104 -2.29 -9.01 46.58
CA PHE A 104 -0.91 -9.43 46.86
C PHE A 104 0.03 -8.27 47.18
N ARG A 105 -0.36 -7.42 48.13
CA ARG A 105 0.37 -6.17 48.48
C ARG A 105 1.82 -6.38 48.91
N HIS A 106 2.21 -7.60 49.28
CA HIS A 106 3.61 -7.94 49.59
C HIS A 106 4.55 -7.76 48.39
N PHE A 107 4.05 -7.82 47.14
CA PHE A 107 4.84 -7.60 45.93
C PHE A 107 4.87 -6.15 45.45
N GLU A 108 4.52 -5.17 46.30
CA GLU A 108 4.45 -3.76 45.90
C GLU A 108 5.76 -3.19 45.37
N GLU A 109 6.90 -3.76 45.77
CA GLU A 109 8.23 -3.35 45.29
C GLU A 109 8.44 -3.61 43.79
N TRP A 110 7.69 -4.55 43.19
CA TRP A 110 7.73 -4.84 41.75
C TRP A 110 6.88 -3.90 40.90
N MET A 111 6.11 -3.00 41.51
CA MET A 111 5.18 -2.11 40.82
C MET A 111 5.84 -1.20 39.75
N PRO A 112 7.03 -0.62 39.97
CA PRO A 112 7.72 0.16 38.95
C PRO A 112 8.13 -0.69 37.74
N VAL A 113 8.54 -1.94 37.97
CA VAL A 113 8.95 -2.88 36.91
C VAL A 113 7.74 -3.20 36.02
N LEU A 114 6.59 -3.56 36.61
CA LEU A 114 5.36 -3.79 35.85
C LEU A 114 4.91 -2.53 35.09
N GLY A 115 4.97 -1.35 35.73
CA GLY A 115 4.62 -0.09 35.08
C GLY A 115 5.48 0.22 33.86
N THR A 116 6.79 0.00 33.98
CA THR A 116 7.76 0.20 32.90
C THR A 116 7.58 -0.83 31.78
N ALA A 117 7.32 -2.09 32.12
CA ALA A 117 7.05 -3.14 31.14
C ALA A 117 5.79 -2.85 30.32
N ILE A 118 4.70 -2.43 30.96
CA ILE A 118 3.47 -2.01 30.27
C ILE A 118 3.74 -0.86 29.31
N MET A 119 4.54 0.14 29.73
CA MET A 119 4.94 1.25 28.86
C MET A 119 5.75 0.75 27.66
N LEU A 120 6.79 -0.06 27.90
CA LEU A 120 7.64 -0.57 26.83
C LEU A 120 6.80 -1.33 25.78
N CYS A 121 5.92 -2.23 26.22
CA CYS A 121 4.99 -2.92 25.32
C CYS A 121 4.09 -1.94 24.56
N THR A 122 3.59 -0.88 25.22
CA THR A 122 2.75 0.14 24.60
C THR A 122 3.49 0.92 23.52
N VAL A 123 4.74 1.32 23.77
CA VAL A 123 5.60 2.01 22.80
C VAL A 123 5.86 1.12 21.58
N ILE A 124 6.22 -0.15 21.81
CA ILE A 124 6.46 -1.10 20.71
C ILE A 124 5.18 -1.35 19.91
N LEU A 125 4.03 -1.56 20.59
CA LEU A 125 2.73 -1.76 19.96
C LEU A 125 2.37 -0.59 19.03
N LEU A 126 2.55 0.64 19.51
CA LEU A 126 2.33 1.84 18.72
C LEU A 126 3.35 1.98 17.58
N GLY A 127 4.62 1.65 17.83
CA GLY A 127 5.67 1.63 16.82
C GLY A 127 5.39 0.66 15.67
N LEU A 128 4.66 -0.44 15.91
CA LEU A 128 4.21 -1.35 14.85
C LEU A 128 3.02 -0.79 14.05
N SER A 129 2.31 0.20 14.57
CA SER A 129 1.00 0.64 14.07
C SER A 129 1.02 2.03 13.43
N LEU A 130 1.66 3.01 14.08
CA LEU A 130 1.70 4.41 13.67
C LEU A 130 2.49 4.67 12.38
N PRO A 131 3.69 4.09 12.17
CA PRO A 131 4.47 4.35 10.96
C PRO A 131 3.70 4.04 9.69
N PHE A 132 2.80 3.04 9.69
CA PHE A 132 2.01 2.73 8.50
C PHE A 132 0.93 3.76 8.22
N VAL A 133 0.21 4.22 9.25
CA VAL A 133 -0.78 5.28 9.09
C VAL A 133 -0.11 6.59 8.66
N LEU A 134 1.08 6.87 9.20
CA LEU A 134 1.85 8.06 8.85
C LEU A 134 2.51 7.94 7.47
N GLN A 135 3.04 6.78 7.10
CA GLN A 135 3.61 6.51 5.79
C GLN A 135 2.52 6.51 4.72
N GLU A 136 1.34 5.97 5.00
CA GLU A 136 0.20 6.03 4.10
C GLU A 136 -0.25 7.49 3.88
N ARG A 137 -0.28 8.30 4.94
CA ARG A 137 -0.54 9.75 4.82
C ARG A 137 0.57 10.48 4.08
N ALA A 138 1.83 10.17 4.38
CA ALA A 138 2.98 10.81 3.76
C ALA A 138 3.11 10.42 2.28
N LEU A 139 2.79 9.17 1.91
CA LEU A 139 2.72 8.72 0.52
C LEU A 139 1.52 9.36 -0.19
N ALA A 140 0.36 9.45 0.47
CA ALA A 140 -0.79 10.17 -0.08
C ALA A 140 -0.49 11.68 -0.29
N GLN A 141 0.34 12.29 0.58
CA GLN A 141 0.71 13.70 0.51
C GLN A 141 1.91 14.01 -0.40
N ASN A 142 2.84 13.06 -0.57
CA ASN A 142 4.14 13.29 -1.23
C ASN A 142 4.41 12.36 -2.43
N ALA A 143 3.39 11.72 -3.01
CA ALA A 143 3.53 11.00 -4.27
C ALA A 143 4.05 11.98 -5.37
N PRO A 144 5.22 11.73 -5.98
CA PRO A 144 5.76 12.62 -7.01
C PRO A 144 4.93 12.41 -8.28
N GLY A 145 3.95 13.29 -8.49
CA GLY A 145 2.93 13.18 -9.54
C GLY A 145 1.50 13.53 -9.08
N GLY A 146 1.34 13.94 -7.82
CA GLY A 146 0.08 14.43 -7.26
C GLY A 146 -0.57 13.43 -6.32
N ASP A 147 -1.36 13.93 -5.36
CA ASP A 147 -2.34 13.14 -4.61
C ASP A 147 -3.20 12.34 -5.62
N ALA A 148 -3.61 11.12 -5.26
CA ALA A 148 -4.61 10.37 -6.02
C ALA A 148 -5.89 11.21 -6.26
N MET A 149 -6.14 12.18 -5.38
CA MET A 149 -7.24 13.15 -5.44
C MET A 149 -6.94 14.43 -6.22
N SER A 150 -5.71 14.61 -6.72
CA SER A 150 -5.28 15.85 -7.39
C SER A 150 -6.11 16.15 -8.63
N GLU A 151 -6.14 17.42 -9.04
CA GLU A 151 -6.86 17.83 -10.26
C GLU A 151 -6.36 17.08 -11.51
N GLN A 152 -5.05 16.83 -11.61
CA GLN A 152 -4.47 16.04 -12.69
C GLN A 152 -4.98 14.58 -12.67
N SER A 153 -4.98 13.94 -11.50
CA SER A 153 -5.49 12.58 -11.33
C SER A 153 -6.98 12.49 -11.68
N ARG A 154 -7.78 13.46 -11.24
CA ARG A 154 -9.22 13.55 -11.56
C ARG A 154 -9.46 13.74 -13.05
N ALA A 155 -8.75 14.67 -13.70
CA ALA A 155 -8.86 14.88 -15.15
C ALA A 155 -8.47 13.62 -15.94
N ARG A 156 -7.44 12.91 -15.48
CA ARG A 156 -7.03 11.63 -16.05
C ARG A 156 -8.11 10.57 -15.90
N VAL A 157 -8.68 10.41 -14.70
CA VAL A 157 -9.79 9.47 -14.47
C VAL A 157 -10.96 9.81 -15.38
N ALA A 158 -11.41 11.07 -15.42
CA ALA A 158 -12.51 11.50 -16.29
C ALA A 158 -12.28 11.15 -17.76
N ARG A 159 -11.03 11.25 -18.24
CA ARG A 159 -10.64 10.92 -19.61
C ARG A 159 -10.61 9.41 -19.88
N LEU A 160 -10.09 8.62 -18.95
CA LEU A 160 -9.78 7.20 -19.19
C LEU A 160 -10.88 6.24 -18.75
N LEU A 161 -11.72 6.65 -17.81
CA LEU A 161 -12.78 5.81 -17.27
C LEU A 161 -13.81 5.32 -18.31
N PRO A 162 -14.15 6.10 -19.36
CA PRO A 162 -15.00 5.59 -20.44
C PRO A 162 -14.42 4.37 -21.18
N ALA A 163 -13.09 4.19 -21.17
CA ALA A 163 -12.42 3.04 -21.77
C ALA A 163 -12.36 1.83 -20.81
N ALA A 164 -12.93 1.92 -19.61
CA ALA A 164 -12.89 0.83 -18.63
C ALA A 164 -13.91 -0.29 -18.87
N GLY A 165 -14.78 -0.17 -19.88
CA GLY A 165 -15.84 -1.15 -20.14
C GLY A 165 -16.99 -1.14 -19.10
N MET A 166 -17.05 -0.12 -18.25
CA MET A 166 -18.09 0.01 -17.22
C MET A 166 -19.48 0.31 -17.82
N PRO A 167 -20.57 -0.09 -17.13
CA PRO A 167 -21.92 0.19 -17.59
C PRO A 167 -22.21 1.69 -17.68
N ALA A 168 -23.17 2.08 -18.52
CA ALA A 168 -23.52 3.49 -18.75
C ALA A 168 -24.02 4.24 -17.49
N SER A 169 -24.42 3.51 -16.44
CA SER A 169 -24.74 4.06 -15.11
C SER A 169 -23.51 4.64 -14.40
N ALA A 170 -22.30 4.19 -14.73
CA ALA A 170 -21.04 4.64 -14.17
C ALA A 170 -20.55 5.92 -14.86
N SER A 171 -21.10 7.07 -14.43
CA SER A 171 -20.72 8.38 -14.98
C SER A 171 -19.29 8.76 -14.61
N ALA A 172 -18.41 8.89 -15.63
CA ALA A 172 -17.04 9.35 -15.46
C ALA A 172 -16.95 10.73 -14.78
N ALA A 173 -17.90 11.63 -15.05
CA ALA A 173 -17.96 12.95 -14.41
C ALA A 173 -18.23 12.86 -12.91
N THR A 174 -19.01 11.86 -12.47
CA THR A 174 -19.33 11.66 -11.04
C THR A 174 -18.19 10.95 -10.33
N LEU A 175 -17.58 9.97 -10.98
CA LEU A 175 -16.52 9.12 -10.44
C LEU A 175 -15.14 9.80 -10.41
N ALA A 176 -14.92 10.82 -11.23
CA ALA A 176 -13.71 11.64 -11.22
C ALA A 176 -13.72 12.76 -10.16
N THR A 177 -14.69 12.76 -9.23
CA THR A 177 -14.73 13.72 -8.12
C THR A 177 -13.83 13.28 -6.96
N GLU A 178 -13.39 14.23 -6.13
CA GLU A 178 -12.58 13.93 -4.95
C GLU A 178 -13.33 13.01 -3.96
N ASP A 179 -14.62 13.28 -3.72
CA ASP A 179 -15.45 12.46 -2.83
C ASP A 179 -15.61 11.01 -3.33
N ALA A 180 -15.78 10.81 -4.64
CA ALA A 180 -15.87 9.48 -5.23
C ALA A 180 -14.54 8.71 -5.12
N LEU A 181 -13.41 9.38 -5.36
CA LEU A 181 -12.09 8.77 -5.22
C LEU A 181 -11.75 8.46 -3.76
N LEU A 182 -12.15 9.30 -2.80
CA LEU A 182 -12.03 9.01 -1.36
C LEU A 182 -12.90 7.82 -0.95
N SER A 183 -14.12 7.74 -1.48
CA SER A 183 -15.01 6.59 -1.25
C SER A 183 -14.42 5.32 -1.83
N GLY A 184 -13.85 5.37 -3.05
CA GLY A 184 -13.15 4.25 -3.67
C GLY A 184 -11.94 3.77 -2.87
N ARG A 185 -11.16 4.71 -2.31
CA ARG A 185 -10.07 4.38 -1.37
C ARG A 185 -10.58 3.67 -0.13
N ALA A 186 -11.70 4.14 0.45
CA ALA A 186 -12.30 3.49 1.61
C ALA A 186 -12.74 2.06 1.27
N VAL A 187 -13.38 1.85 0.12
CA VAL A 187 -13.76 0.51 -0.36
C VAL A 187 -12.53 -0.40 -0.48
N LEU A 188 -11.43 0.09 -1.07
CA LEU A 188 -10.19 -0.68 -1.17
C LEU A 188 -9.67 -1.10 0.22
N LEU A 189 -9.62 -0.16 1.16
CA LEU A 189 -9.05 -0.36 2.50
C LEU A 189 -9.96 -1.10 3.49
N ASP A 190 -11.27 -1.11 3.25
CA ASP A 190 -12.24 -1.72 4.15
C ASP A 190 -12.82 -3.03 3.60
N ASN A 191 -12.85 -3.22 2.26
CA ASN A 191 -13.44 -4.41 1.63
C ASN A 191 -12.43 -5.29 0.92
N CYS A 192 -11.56 -4.73 0.07
CA CYS A 192 -10.64 -5.56 -0.71
C CYS A 192 -9.54 -6.20 0.16
N VAL A 193 -9.10 -5.52 1.23
CA VAL A 193 -8.06 -6.05 2.12
C VAL A 193 -8.51 -7.17 3.06
N LYS A 194 -9.80 -7.50 3.07
CA LYS A 194 -10.35 -8.57 3.92
C LYS A 194 -9.82 -9.95 3.54
N CYS A 195 -9.53 -10.16 2.25
CA CYS A 195 -9.08 -11.46 1.72
C CYS A 195 -7.62 -11.46 1.26
N HIS A 196 -7.08 -10.31 0.83
CA HIS A 196 -5.71 -10.18 0.32
C HIS A 196 -5.04 -8.95 0.94
N ASP A 197 -3.72 -8.94 1.11
CA ASP A 197 -3.04 -7.73 1.56
C ASP A 197 -2.95 -6.67 0.45
N LEU A 198 -2.82 -5.40 0.84
CA LEU A 198 -2.75 -4.28 -0.09
C LEU A 198 -1.58 -4.39 -1.08
N ARG A 199 -0.46 -4.99 -0.67
CA ARG A 199 0.69 -5.19 -1.57
C ARG A 199 0.33 -6.19 -2.66
N THR A 200 -0.40 -7.25 -2.35
CA THR A 200 -0.90 -8.21 -3.35
C THR A 200 -1.90 -7.57 -4.31
N ILE A 201 -2.83 -6.77 -3.80
CA ILE A 201 -3.86 -6.09 -4.62
C ILE A 201 -3.21 -5.10 -5.60
N LEU A 202 -2.24 -4.33 -5.12
CA LEU A 202 -1.57 -3.28 -5.88
C LEU A 202 -0.27 -3.73 -6.56
N ALA A 203 0.02 -5.04 -6.56
CA ALA A 203 1.29 -5.59 -7.05
C ALA A 203 1.53 -5.30 -8.53
N LYS A 204 0.46 -5.33 -9.33
CA LYS A 204 0.52 -5.15 -10.77
C LYS A 204 -0.41 -4.01 -11.19
N PRO A 205 0.13 -2.92 -11.76
CA PRO A 205 -0.69 -1.87 -12.34
C PRO A 205 -1.45 -2.41 -13.55
N ARG A 206 -2.64 -1.88 -13.82
CA ARG A 206 -3.53 -2.35 -14.89
C ARG A 206 -4.11 -1.18 -15.68
N THR A 207 -4.60 -1.48 -16.89
CA THR A 207 -5.46 -0.58 -17.65
C THR A 207 -6.78 -0.33 -16.89
N PRO A 208 -7.54 0.72 -17.25
CA PRO A 208 -8.87 0.95 -16.68
C PRO A 208 -9.80 -0.27 -16.79
N GLU A 209 -9.81 -0.92 -17.95
CA GLU A 209 -10.57 -2.15 -18.19
C GLU A 209 -10.08 -3.32 -17.33
N GLY A 210 -8.76 -3.51 -17.25
CA GLY A 210 -8.18 -4.56 -16.40
C GLY A 210 -8.51 -4.39 -14.92
N TRP A 211 -8.65 -3.14 -14.44
CA TRP A 211 -9.13 -2.87 -13.08
C TRP A 211 -10.61 -3.19 -12.91
N TRP A 212 -11.47 -2.75 -13.83
CA TRP A 212 -12.90 -3.08 -13.80
C TRP A 212 -13.13 -4.59 -13.78
N ASN A 213 -12.53 -5.31 -14.72
CA ASN A 213 -12.62 -6.78 -14.83
C ASN A 213 -12.12 -7.49 -13.56
N THR A 214 -11.12 -6.90 -12.88
CA THR A 214 -10.64 -7.43 -11.59
C THR A 214 -11.66 -7.20 -10.48
N VAL A 215 -12.22 -6.00 -10.37
CA VAL A 215 -13.22 -5.66 -9.35
C VAL A 215 -14.49 -6.48 -9.54
N GLU A 216 -14.98 -6.60 -10.78
CA GLU A 216 -16.14 -7.41 -11.14
C GLU A 216 -15.93 -8.87 -10.72
N ARG A 217 -14.84 -9.50 -11.16
CA ARG A 217 -14.50 -10.88 -10.77
C ARG A 217 -14.37 -11.06 -9.25
N MET A 218 -13.87 -10.05 -8.52
CA MET A 218 -13.80 -10.12 -7.07
C MET A 218 -15.17 -9.98 -6.40
N SER A 219 -16.08 -9.20 -6.99
CA SER A 219 -17.46 -9.04 -6.52
C SER A 219 -18.30 -10.32 -6.72
N GLU A 220 -18.02 -11.08 -7.78
CA GLU A 220 -18.73 -12.32 -8.12
C GLU A 220 -18.24 -13.54 -7.33
N LYS A 221 -17.03 -13.48 -6.75
CA LYS A 221 -16.54 -14.56 -5.90
C LYS A 221 -17.44 -14.69 -4.68
N PRO A 222 -17.68 -15.92 -4.17
CA PRO A 222 -18.50 -16.13 -2.98
C PRO A 222 -18.03 -15.23 -1.85
N ALA A 223 -18.80 -14.18 -1.61
CA ALA A 223 -18.44 -13.20 -0.60
C ALA A 223 -18.73 -13.85 0.76
N LEU A 224 -17.67 -14.05 1.55
CA LEU A 224 -17.82 -14.39 2.98
C LEU A 224 -18.43 -13.22 3.77
N PHE A 225 -18.57 -12.05 3.14
CA PHE A 225 -19.06 -10.80 3.67
C PHE A 225 -20.16 -10.21 2.77
N ALA A 226 -20.72 -9.06 3.17
CA ALA A 226 -21.66 -8.35 2.31
C ALA A 226 -21.02 -8.07 0.93
N PRO A 227 -21.73 -8.37 -0.17
CA PRO A 227 -21.23 -8.09 -1.51
C PRO A 227 -21.02 -6.58 -1.69
N LEU A 228 -20.04 -6.21 -2.52
CA LEU A 228 -19.88 -4.82 -2.93
C LEU A 228 -21.14 -4.37 -3.67
N SER A 229 -21.65 -3.20 -3.32
CA SER A 229 -22.66 -2.54 -4.14
C SER A 229 -22.06 -2.07 -5.47
N GLU A 230 -22.89 -1.94 -6.51
CA GLU A 230 -22.44 -1.43 -7.82
C GLU A 230 -21.71 -0.09 -7.69
N ARG A 231 -22.22 0.81 -6.85
CA ARG A 231 -21.59 2.10 -6.57
C ARG A 231 -20.17 1.93 -6.01
N GLU A 232 -19.99 1.04 -5.04
CA GLU A 232 -18.67 0.76 -4.45
C GLU A 232 -17.71 0.16 -5.49
N MET A 233 -18.21 -0.69 -6.39
CA MET A 233 -17.42 -1.24 -7.49
C MET A 233 -16.94 -0.15 -8.45
N TYR A 234 -17.80 0.81 -8.79
CA TYR A 234 -17.43 1.94 -9.66
C TYR A 234 -16.42 2.87 -9.00
N GLU A 235 -16.65 3.22 -7.73
CA GLU A 235 -15.79 4.11 -6.96
C GLU A 235 -14.39 3.51 -6.75
N VAL A 236 -14.30 2.23 -6.39
CA VAL A 236 -13.01 1.57 -6.21
C VAL A 236 -12.26 1.43 -7.53
N THR A 237 -12.95 1.15 -8.63
CA THR A 237 -12.35 1.12 -9.98
C THR A 237 -11.76 2.49 -10.35
N ALA A 238 -12.53 3.56 -10.15
CA ALA A 238 -12.06 4.92 -10.41
C ALA A 238 -10.82 5.28 -9.59
N TYR A 239 -10.80 4.90 -8.31
CA TYR A 239 -9.64 5.10 -7.44
C TYR A 239 -8.41 4.29 -7.90
N LEU A 240 -8.58 3.03 -8.29
CA LEU A 240 -7.48 2.20 -8.83
C LEU A 240 -6.89 2.79 -10.11
N VAL A 241 -7.74 3.32 -11.00
CA VAL A 241 -7.31 4.07 -12.19
C VAL A 241 -6.53 5.32 -11.81
N ALA A 242 -6.96 6.06 -10.78
CA ALA A 242 -6.29 7.26 -10.32
C ALA A 242 -4.84 6.99 -9.85
N ILE A 243 -4.63 5.90 -9.10
CA ILE A 243 -3.31 5.57 -8.52
C ILE A 243 -2.40 4.77 -9.46
N THR A 244 -2.89 4.32 -10.61
CA THR A 244 -2.13 3.46 -11.54
C THR A 244 -0.75 4.02 -11.94
N PRO A 245 -0.60 5.33 -12.25
CA PRO A 245 0.71 5.90 -12.55
C PRO A 245 1.71 5.78 -11.39
N ASP A 246 1.24 5.93 -10.14
CA ASP A 246 2.09 5.74 -8.94
C ASP A 246 2.53 4.29 -8.78
N LEU A 247 1.63 3.34 -9.05
CA LEU A 247 1.95 1.91 -9.02
C LEU A 247 3.02 1.57 -10.05
N GLN A 248 2.89 2.07 -11.28
CA GLN A 248 3.89 1.89 -12.34
C GLN A 248 5.26 2.45 -11.94
N ARG A 249 5.30 3.66 -11.38
CA ARG A 249 6.54 4.25 -10.86
C ARG A 249 7.17 3.40 -9.75
N SER A 250 6.36 2.90 -8.81
CA SER A 250 6.84 2.05 -7.73
C SER A 250 7.41 0.73 -8.24
N VAL A 251 6.76 0.09 -9.22
CA VAL A 251 7.26 -1.13 -9.86
C VAL A 251 8.59 -0.86 -10.57
N LYS A 252 8.68 0.23 -11.35
CA LYS A 252 9.92 0.63 -12.05
C LYS A 252 11.07 0.87 -11.06
N GLN A 253 10.82 1.56 -9.95
CA GLN A 253 11.82 1.79 -8.91
C GLN A 253 12.29 0.50 -8.25
N ARG A 254 11.37 -0.43 -7.97
CA ARG A 254 11.71 -1.75 -7.41
C ARG A 254 12.59 -2.55 -8.36
N VAL A 255 12.22 -2.64 -9.64
CA VAL A 255 13.04 -3.31 -10.67
C VAL A 255 14.44 -2.70 -10.75
N GLN A 256 14.54 -1.37 -10.70
CA GLN A 256 15.85 -0.70 -10.68
C GLN A 256 16.66 -1.00 -9.41
N GLN A 257 16.02 -1.05 -8.24
CA GLN A 257 16.67 -1.39 -6.97
C GLN A 257 17.11 -2.85 -6.93
N ASP A 258 16.28 -3.77 -7.42
CA ASP A 258 16.60 -5.19 -7.49
C ASP A 258 17.76 -5.43 -8.46
N ALA A 259 17.73 -4.81 -9.65
CA ALA A 259 18.84 -4.85 -10.59
C ALA A 259 20.13 -4.25 -10.01
N ALA A 260 20.04 -3.13 -9.28
CA ALA A 260 21.19 -2.53 -8.61
C ALA A 260 21.73 -3.42 -7.48
N ARG A 261 20.84 -4.10 -6.75
CA ARG A 261 21.21 -5.06 -5.70
C ARG A 261 21.86 -6.30 -6.29
N GLU A 262 21.34 -6.85 -7.38
CA GLU A 262 21.93 -7.97 -8.10
C GLU A 262 23.31 -7.60 -8.64
N ALA A 263 23.45 -6.43 -9.27
CA ALA A 263 24.74 -5.91 -9.72
C ALA A 263 25.72 -5.72 -8.54
N ALA A 264 25.25 -5.27 -7.37
CA ALA A 264 26.09 -5.14 -6.17
C ALA A 264 26.51 -6.50 -5.61
N VAL A 265 25.63 -7.52 -5.64
CA VAL A 265 25.96 -8.90 -5.24
C VAL A 265 26.97 -9.52 -6.21
N GLU A 266 26.81 -9.29 -7.51
CA GLU A 266 27.75 -9.74 -8.56
C GLU A 266 29.12 -9.07 -8.42
N GLN A 267 29.18 -7.80 -7.99
CA GLN A 267 30.44 -7.11 -7.68
C GLN A 267 31.14 -7.61 -6.40
N VAL A 268 30.39 -8.15 -5.44
CA VAL A 268 30.93 -8.68 -4.16
C VAL A 268 31.36 -10.14 -4.27
N ILE A 269 30.86 -10.89 -5.26
CA ILE A 269 31.26 -12.27 -5.56
C ILE A 269 32.04 -12.28 -6.87
N PRO A 270 33.37 -12.08 -6.88
CA PRO A 270 34.15 -12.26 -8.09
C PRO A 270 34.06 -13.72 -8.55
N ALA A 271 33.78 -13.90 -9.83
CA ALA A 271 33.57 -15.17 -10.50
C ALA A 271 34.56 -16.26 -10.04
N ALA A 272 34.06 -17.23 -9.27
CA ALA A 272 34.72 -18.51 -9.13
C ALA A 272 34.66 -19.19 -10.50
N ALA A 273 35.83 -19.34 -11.11
CA ALA A 273 36.03 -20.00 -12.38
C ALA A 273 35.37 -21.39 -12.41
N VAL A 274 34.48 -21.60 -13.37
CA VAL A 274 34.10 -22.95 -13.82
C VAL A 274 34.75 -23.16 -15.18
N PRO A 275 35.73 -24.07 -15.33
CA PRO A 275 36.26 -24.42 -16.64
C PRO A 275 35.22 -25.25 -17.40
N GLY A 276 35.08 -24.92 -18.68
CA GLY A 276 33.98 -25.35 -19.53
C GLY A 276 33.92 -26.84 -19.86
N HIS A 277 32.80 -27.21 -20.49
CA HIS A 277 32.69 -28.33 -21.40
C HIS A 277 32.00 -27.80 -22.66
N GLY A 278 32.70 -27.90 -23.79
CA GLY A 278 32.16 -27.55 -25.09
C GLY A 278 31.18 -28.60 -25.61
N SER A 279 30.29 -28.17 -26.50
CA SER A 279 30.16 -28.77 -27.84
C SER A 279 29.23 -27.91 -28.68
N ALA A 280 29.66 -27.70 -29.92
CA ALA A 280 28.95 -27.02 -30.98
C ALA A 280 27.67 -27.74 -31.41
N ALA A 281 26.70 -26.97 -31.90
CA ALA A 281 25.93 -27.32 -33.10
C ALA A 281 25.32 -26.05 -33.69
N ALA A 282 25.72 -25.76 -34.93
CA ALA A 282 25.19 -24.71 -35.77
C ALA A 282 23.72 -24.99 -36.13
N GLY A 283 22.91 -23.94 -36.08
CA GLY A 283 21.57 -23.90 -36.66
C GLY A 283 21.38 -22.57 -37.36
N SER A 284 21.63 -22.56 -38.67
CA SER A 284 21.38 -21.46 -39.59
C SER A 284 19.89 -21.11 -39.63
N GLY A 285 19.50 -20.02 -38.97
CA GLY A 285 18.23 -19.35 -39.21
C GLY A 285 18.43 -18.26 -40.26
N ALA A 286 17.86 -18.46 -41.44
CA ALA A 286 17.86 -17.49 -42.52
C ALA A 286 17.25 -16.13 -42.09
N PRO A 287 17.68 -15.00 -42.66
CA PRO A 287 16.98 -13.73 -42.46
C PRO A 287 15.57 -13.85 -43.05
N VAL A 288 14.55 -13.73 -42.21
CA VAL A 288 13.18 -13.51 -42.67
C VAL A 288 13.13 -12.09 -43.21
N GLU A 289 12.99 -11.96 -44.53
CA GLU A 289 12.69 -10.69 -45.19
C GLU A 289 11.40 -10.08 -44.60
N PRO A 290 11.34 -8.76 -44.39
CA PRO A 290 10.11 -8.11 -43.96
C PRO A 290 9.11 -8.08 -45.13
N VAL A 291 8.17 -9.02 -45.14
CA VAL A 291 6.92 -8.87 -45.89
C VAL A 291 5.95 -8.07 -45.03
N THR A 292 5.89 -6.76 -45.27
CA THR A 292 4.64 -6.02 -45.13
C THR A 292 4.61 -4.94 -46.22
N PRO A 293 3.64 -4.96 -47.15
CA PRO A 293 3.43 -3.85 -48.07
C PRO A 293 3.05 -2.59 -47.26
N PRO A 294 3.25 -1.38 -47.80
CA PRO A 294 2.84 -0.17 -47.13
C PRO A 294 1.31 -0.15 -47.12
N VAL A 295 0.71 -0.59 -46.02
CA VAL A 295 -0.64 -0.15 -45.69
C VAL A 295 -0.50 1.37 -45.58
N THR A 296 -1.22 2.11 -46.41
CA THR A 296 -1.32 3.56 -46.30
C THR A 296 -2.10 3.86 -45.01
N VAL A 297 -1.39 3.77 -43.89
CA VAL A 297 -1.93 4.03 -42.56
C VAL A 297 -2.18 5.52 -42.44
N ASP A 298 -3.41 5.91 -42.14
CA ASP A 298 -3.75 7.27 -41.76
C ASP A 298 -3.01 7.63 -40.46
N LEU A 299 -1.98 8.47 -40.59
CA LEU A 299 -1.15 8.88 -39.46
C LEU A 299 -1.92 9.69 -38.41
N ALA A 300 -3.02 10.37 -38.77
CA ALA A 300 -3.84 11.07 -37.80
C ALA A 300 -4.62 10.08 -36.92
N LYS A 301 -5.24 9.06 -37.54
CA LYS A 301 -5.89 7.95 -36.84
C LYS A 301 -4.88 7.17 -35.99
N ALA A 302 -3.68 6.93 -36.53
CA ALA A 302 -2.61 6.23 -35.83
C ALA A 302 -2.14 6.99 -34.58
N LYS A 303 -1.96 8.32 -34.69
CA LYS A 303 -1.63 9.19 -33.56
C LYS A 303 -2.71 9.15 -32.48
N ALA A 304 -3.97 9.33 -32.86
CA ALA A 304 -5.08 9.33 -31.91
C ALA A 304 -5.18 8.00 -31.15
N THR A 305 -4.98 6.89 -31.87
CA THR A 305 -4.98 5.54 -31.28
C THR A 305 -3.80 5.37 -30.31
N TYR A 306 -2.60 5.76 -30.72
CA TYR A 306 -1.41 5.76 -29.86
C TYR A 306 -1.62 6.57 -28.58
N GLU A 307 -2.16 7.79 -28.69
CA GLU A 307 -2.40 8.65 -27.53
C GLU A 307 -3.47 8.05 -26.60
N ALA A 308 -4.53 7.47 -27.16
CA ALA A 308 -5.60 6.85 -26.40
C ALA A 308 -5.16 5.58 -25.66
N VAL A 309 -4.35 4.74 -26.29
CA VAL A 309 -3.93 3.43 -25.76
C VAL A 309 -2.72 3.57 -24.84
N CYS A 310 -1.65 4.22 -25.31
CA CYS A 310 -0.39 4.26 -24.57
C CYS A 310 -0.43 5.17 -23.33
N SER A 311 -1.43 6.05 -23.22
CA SER A 311 -1.62 6.89 -22.02
C SER A 311 -2.48 6.25 -20.91
N GLN A 312 -3.00 5.04 -21.14
CA GLN A 312 -3.87 4.35 -20.19
C GLN A 312 -3.17 3.94 -18.89
N CYS A 313 -1.85 3.77 -18.92
CA CYS A 313 -1.07 3.30 -17.76
C CYS A 313 -0.07 4.35 -17.24
N HIS A 314 0.63 5.05 -18.13
CA HIS A 314 1.63 6.07 -17.79
C HIS A 314 1.63 7.22 -18.80
N GLU A 315 2.39 8.28 -18.55
CA GLU A 315 2.44 9.43 -19.44
C GLU A 315 3.26 9.12 -20.70
N LEU A 316 2.88 9.73 -21.83
CA LEU A 316 3.58 9.53 -23.10
C LEU A 316 4.99 10.13 -23.10
N SER A 317 5.29 11.01 -22.14
CA SER A 317 6.65 11.53 -21.90
C SER A 317 7.66 10.42 -21.61
N ASP A 318 7.23 9.28 -21.06
CA ASP A 318 8.12 8.13 -20.84
C ASP A 318 8.63 7.54 -22.17
N VAL A 319 7.76 7.51 -23.20
CA VAL A 319 8.13 7.08 -24.55
C VAL A 319 9.05 8.10 -25.21
N VAL A 320 8.82 9.39 -24.96
CA VAL A 320 9.70 10.46 -25.46
C VAL A 320 11.09 10.40 -24.79
N ALA A 321 11.17 10.05 -23.51
CA ALA A 321 12.41 9.94 -22.77
C ALA A 321 13.27 8.74 -23.22
N ALA A 322 12.63 7.64 -23.64
CA ALA A 322 13.30 6.44 -24.14
C ALA A 322 12.63 5.92 -25.44
N PRO A 323 12.81 6.62 -26.57
CA PRO A 323 12.12 6.30 -27.81
C PRO A 323 12.67 5.03 -28.47
N PRO A 324 11.83 4.24 -29.17
CA PRO A 324 12.30 3.09 -29.96
C PRO A 324 13.22 3.58 -31.10
N LYS A 325 14.31 2.84 -31.35
CA LYS A 325 15.31 3.22 -32.37
C LYS A 325 15.13 2.45 -33.66
N THR A 326 14.48 1.29 -33.61
CA THR A 326 14.21 0.42 -34.76
C THR A 326 12.75 -0.03 -34.77
N THR A 327 12.24 -0.47 -35.92
CA THR A 327 10.92 -1.10 -36.01
C THR A 327 10.82 -2.35 -35.12
N GLN A 328 11.93 -3.07 -34.92
CA GLN A 328 11.95 -4.18 -33.98
C GLN A 328 11.79 -3.70 -32.53
N ASP A 329 12.48 -2.61 -32.15
CA ASP A 329 12.32 -2.01 -30.81
C ASP A 329 10.86 -1.58 -30.55
N THR A 330 10.17 -1.04 -31.57
CA THR A 330 8.75 -0.69 -31.50
C THR A 330 7.89 -1.91 -31.20
N ARG A 331 8.11 -3.02 -31.94
CA ARG A 331 7.37 -4.28 -31.74
C ARG A 331 7.64 -4.86 -30.35
N ASP A 332 8.90 -4.95 -29.97
CA ASP A 332 9.30 -5.48 -28.66
C ASP A 332 8.74 -4.63 -27.52
N MET A 333 8.69 -3.30 -27.69
CA MET A 333 8.07 -2.40 -26.72
C MET A 333 6.57 -2.66 -26.58
N ILE A 334 5.82 -2.73 -27.68
CA ILE A 334 4.37 -3.02 -27.64
C ILE A 334 4.13 -4.41 -27.04
N GLU A 335 4.94 -5.42 -27.40
CA GLU A 335 4.84 -6.76 -26.85
C GLU A 335 5.06 -6.79 -25.33
N ARG A 336 6.07 -6.06 -24.81
CA ARG A 336 6.24 -5.90 -23.36
C ARG A 336 5.04 -5.23 -22.70
N MET A 337 4.46 -4.21 -23.33
CA MET A 337 3.27 -3.56 -22.79
C MET A 337 2.09 -4.53 -22.69
N ILE A 338 1.89 -5.39 -23.67
CA ILE A 338 0.82 -6.40 -23.67
C ILE A 338 1.11 -7.50 -22.63
N ARG A 339 2.30 -8.13 -22.69
CA ARG A 339 2.62 -9.31 -21.87
C ARG A 339 2.91 -8.97 -20.41
N GLU A 340 3.69 -7.93 -20.18
CA GLU A 340 4.18 -7.59 -18.84
C GLU A 340 3.24 -6.61 -18.14
N ASN A 341 2.67 -5.65 -18.88
CA ASN A 341 1.84 -4.57 -18.32
C ASN A 341 0.34 -4.72 -18.58
N GLU A 342 -0.11 -5.84 -19.17
CA GLU A 342 -1.52 -6.13 -19.47
C GLU A 342 -2.22 -5.02 -20.24
N ALA A 343 -1.49 -4.38 -21.16
CA ALA A 343 -2.13 -3.49 -22.12
C ALA A 343 -3.02 -4.33 -23.05
N GLU A 344 -4.30 -4.01 -23.11
CA GLU A 344 -5.25 -4.66 -24.01
C GLU A 344 -5.33 -3.85 -25.30
N LEU A 345 -4.84 -4.44 -26.40
CA LEU A 345 -4.84 -3.84 -27.73
C LEU A 345 -5.39 -4.84 -28.74
N THR A 346 -6.29 -4.36 -29.60
CA THR A 346 -6.73 -5.11 -30.79
C THR A 346 -5.62 -5.20 -31.85
N PRO A 347 -5.65 -6.18 -32.77
CA PRO A 347 -4.69 -6.26 -33.87
C PRO A 347 -4.60 -4.98 -34.73
N GLU A 348 -5.72 -4.27 -34.88
CA GLU A 348 -5.77 -2.98 -35.59
C GLU A 348 -5.02 -1.91 -34.79
N GLU A 349 -5.29 -1.78 -33.49
CA GLU A 349 -4.62 -0.82 -32.62
C GLU A 349 -3.12 -1.07 -32.52
N ILE A 350 -2.68 -2.34 -32.46
CA ILE A 350 -1.25 -2.70 -32.51
C ILE A 350 -0.62 -2.15 -33.79
N THR A 351 -1.29 -2.34 -34.94
CA THR A 351 -0.79 -1.89 -36.24
C THR A 351 -0.72 -0.36 -36.31
N LEU A 352 -1.76 0.33 -35.82
CA LEU A 352 -1.84 1.79 -35.79
C LEU A 352 -0.79 2.41 -34.86
N CYS A 353 -0.65 1.88 -33.64
CA CYS A 353 0.34 2.32 -32.67
C CYS A 353 1.77 2.11 -33.21
N ALA A 354 2.06 0.93 -33.77
CA ALA A 354 3.37 0.65 -34.36
C ALA A 354 3.68 1.59 -35.53
N ALA A 355 2.71 1.84 -36.42
CA ALA A 355 2.88 2.74 -37.55
C ALA A 355 3.17 4.18 -37.10
N TRP A 356 2.49 4.68 -36.07
CA TRP A 356 2.75 6.01 -35.53
C TRP A 356 4.14 6.11 -34.86
N LEU A 357 4.50 5.12 -34.04
CA LEU A 357 5.79 5.06 -33.35
C LEU A 357 6.96 5.00 -34.34
N ASP A 358 6.85 4.15 -35.37
CA ASP A 358 7.86 4.03 -36.41
C ASP A 358 7.98 5.32 -37.22
N ALA A 359 6.85 5.92 -37.65
CA ALA A 359 6.87 7.18 -38.37
C ALA A 359 7.48 8.34 -37.56
N THR A 360 7.23 8.36 -36.24
CA THR A 360 7.64 9.46 -35.35
C THR A 360 9.08 9.36 -34.87
N TYR A 361 9.54 8.14 -34.52
CA TYR A 361 10.81 7.93 -33.82
C TYR A 361 11.87 7.20 -34.65
N VAL A 362 11.46 6.24 -35.48
CA VAL A 362 12.38 5.37 -36.24
C VAL A 362 12.68 5.97 -37.62
N HIS A 363 11.65 6.34 -38.36
CA HIS A 363 11.73 6.84 -39.74
C HIS A 363 11.84 8.35 -39.82
N LYS A 364 12.39 9.02 -38.79
CA LYS A 364 12.66 10.46 -38.84
C LYS A 364 13.33 10.79 -40.17
N LYS A 365 12.61 11.45 -41.08
CA LYS A 365 13.23 12.17 -42.19
C LYS A 365 14.16 13.17 -41.52
N LYS A 366 15.48 12.96 -41.65
CA LYS A 366 16.43 14.03 -41.37
C LYS A 366 15.98 15.24 -42.20
N PRO A 367 15.93 16.45 -41.60
CA PRO A 367 15.60 17.66 -42.35
C PRO A 367 16.55 17.85 -43.54
#